data_AF-A0A1X7SFT4-F1
#
_entry.id   AF-A0A1X7SFT4-F1
#
_cell.length_a   1.000
_cell.length_b   1.000
_cell.length_c   1.000
_cell.angle_alpha   90.00
_cell.angle_beta   90.00
_cell.angle_gamma   90.00
#
_symmetry.space_group_name_H-M   'P 1'
#
loop_
_entity.id
_entity.type
_entity.pdbx_description
1 polymer ?
#
loop_
_entity_poly.entity_id
_entity_poly.type
_entity_poly.pdbx_seq_one_letter_code
_entity_poly.pdbx_strand_id
1 'polypeptide(L)'
;MDPMDARILLCQAYQAGLTTAKHAWILHGMNTPDWWTVNTTTHDCTTNEMNDAIGSVLFVDIQSSTFTNINQDQRNTISGILKSNGSLTETEFYSLLHSKVFNAYDAARILALTWNVTINNYTTEELHNLLNQSWKISNEGKHNLVETLQYNLINNISPYTGLADTSLSGGGYGYITPAR
;
A
#
# COMPACT_ATOMS: atom_id res chain seq x y z
N MET A 1 -9.02 6.75 -9.22
CA MET A 1 -9.97 7.81 -9.63
C MET A 1 -9.52 9.08 -8.95
N ASP A 2 -9.51 10.17 -9.70
CA ASP A 2 -9.22 11.49 -9.15
C ASP A 2 -10.39 11.97 -8.27
N PRO A 3 -10.15 12.65 -7.14
CA PRO A 3 -11.20 13.24 -6.30
C PRO A 3 -12.25 14.07 -7.03
N MET A 4 -11.83 14.85 -8.03
CA MET A 4 -12.71 15.70 -8.82
C MET A 4 -13.65 14.84 -9.67
N ASP A 5 -13.11 13.84 -10.37
CA ASP A 5 -13.87 12.92 -11.22
C ASP A 5 -14.89 12.12 -10.40
N ALA A 6 -14.49 11.64 -9.21
CA ALA A 6 -15.36 10.93 -8.30
C ALA A 6 -16.53 11.80 -7.82
N ARG A 7 -16.26 13.07 -7.50
CA ARG A 7 -17.29 14.02 -7.06
C ARG A 7 -18.29 14.31 -8.17
N ILE A 8 -17.80 14.56 -9.39
CA ILE A 8 -18.67 14.81 -10.56
C ILE A 8 -19.56 13.60 -10.82
N LEU A 9 -18.99 12.39 -10.83
CA LEU A 9 -19.73 11.14 -11.06
C LEU A 9 -20.84 10.93 -10.02
N LEU A 10 -20.50 11.03 -8.72
CA LEU A 10 -21.47 10.83 -7.65
C LEU A 10 -22.54 11.93 -7.65
N CYS A 11 -22.20 13.17 -7.98
CA CYS A 11 -23.18 14.24 -8.08
C CYS A 11 -24.20 13.96 -9.20
N GLN A 12 -23.72 13.55 -10.38
CA GLN A 12 -24.60 13.18 -11.49
C GLN A 12 -25.48 11.97 -11.14
N ALA A 13 -24.92 10.96 -10.47
CA ALA A 13 -25.65 9.80 -10.00
C ALA A 13 -26.74 10.17 -8.98
N TYR A 14 -26.43 11.07 -8.05
CA TYR A 14 -27.36 11.58 -7.05
C TYR A 14 -28.53 12.32 -7.71
N GLN A 15 -28.24 13.23 -8.64
CA GLN A 15 -29.25 13.96 -9.40
C GLN A 15 -30.13 13.03 -10.26
N ALA A 16 -29.57 11.90 -10.72
CA ALA A 16 -30.31 10.87 -11.43
C ALA A 16 -31.07 9.87 -10.51
N GLY A 17 -31.00 10.03 -9.19
CA GLY A 17 -31.66 9.13 -8.22
C GLY A 17 -31.00 7.76 -8.07
N LEU A 18 -29.76 7.62 -8.52
CA LEU A 18 -29.00 6.37 -8.55
C LEU A 18 -28.22 6.10 -7.27
N THR A 19 -28.21 7.00 -6.29
CA THR A 19 -27.56 6.82 -4.97
C THR A 19 -28.57 6.49 -3.87
N THR A 20 -29.74 5.97 -4.26
CA THR A 20 -30.78 5.53 -3.34
C THR A 20 -30.51 4.11 -2.85
N ALA A 21 -31.19 3.67 -1.78
CA ALA A 21 -31.07 2.31 -1.24
C ALA A 21 -31.41 1.16 -2.22
N LYS A 22 -31.90 1.48 -3.42
CA LYS A 22 -32.16 0.53 -4.51
C LYS A 22 -30.92 0.21 -5.34
N HIS A 23 -29.84 0.95 -5.16
CA HIS A 23 -28.61 0.85 -5.94
C HIS A 23 -27.42 0.68 -4.99
N ALA A 24 -26.45 -0.12 -5.39
CA ALA A 24 -25.21 -0.31 -4.66
C ALA A 24 -24.05 0.24 -5.50
N TRP A 25 -23.24 1.10 -4.89
CA TRP A 25 -22.03 1.63 -5.50
C TRP A 25 -20.82 1.04 -4.81
N ILE A 26 -19.86 0.57 -5.60
CA ILE A 26 -18.58 0.07 -5.10
C ILE A 26 -17.49 0.90 -5.78
N LEU A 27 -16.74 1.65 -5.00
CA LEU A 27 -15.61 2.46 -5.46
C LEU A 27 -14.35 2.04 -4.71
N HIS A 28 -13.18 2.34 -5.29
CA HIS A 28 -11.93 2.18 -4.54
C HIS A 28 -11.83 3.25 -3.44
N GLY A 29 -11.05 2.98 -2.40
CA GLY A 29 -10.79 3.91 -1.31
C GLY A 29 -10.15 5.21 -1.81
N MET A 30 -10.52 6.31 -1.17
CA MET A 30 -10.06 7.65 -1.53
C MET A 30 -9.06 8.13 -0.48
N ASN A 31 -7.84 8.43 -0.92
CA ASN A 31 -6.70 8.65 -0.04
C ASN A 31 -6.69 10.03 0.63
N THR A 32 -7.55 10.94 0.19
CA THR A 32 -7.64 12.31 0.68
C THR A 32 -8.85 12.42 1.62
N PRO A 33 -8.66 12.81 2.88
CA PRO A 33 -9.78 13.13 3.77
C PRO A 33 -10.66 14.23 3.16
N ASP A 34 -11.97 14.12 3.33
CA ASP A 34 -12.94 15.09 2.83
C ASP A 34 -12.78 15.40 1.34
N TRP A 35 -12.30 14.43 0.55
CA TRP A 35 -12.06 14.59 -0.90
C TRP A 35 -13.29 15.10 -1.67
N TRP A 36 -14.49 14.87 -1.13
CA TRP A 36 -15.75 15.32 -1.72
C TRP A 36 -16.04 16.79 -1.45
N THR A 37 -15.25 17.51 -0.66
CA THR A 37 -15.43 18.97 -0.46
C THR A 37 -14.66 19.81 -1.47
N VAL A 38 -13.96 19.17 -2.41
CA VAL A 38 -13.22 19.86 -3.48
C VAL A 38 -14.22 20.68 -4.30
N ASN A 39 -13.92 21.97 -4.47
CA ASN A 39 -14.82 22.88 -5.14
C ASN A 39 -14.80 22.61 -6.66
N THR A 40 -15.94 22.20 -7.20
CA THR A 40 -16.11 21.89 -8.63
C THR A 40 -16.82 23.05 -9.30
N THR A 41 -16.28 23.57 -10.41
CA THR A 41 -16.97 24.62 -11.21
C THR A 41 -18.06 24.05 -12.14
N THR A 42 -18.16 22.72 -12.23
CA THR A 42 -19.05 22.01 -13.15
C THR A 42 -19.75 20.87 -12.39
N HIS A 43 -21.08 21.00 -12.24
CA HIS A 43 -22.00 20.12 -11.48
C HIS A 43 -21.99 20.37 -9.96
N ASP A 44 -22.84 21.31 -9.54
CA ASP A 44 -22.97 21.77 -8.15
C ASP A 44 -23.91 20.86 -7.37
N CYS A 45 -23.39 19.77 -6.82
CA CYS A 45 -23.96 19.19 -5.62
C CYS A 45 -23.40 19.94 -4.41
N THR A 46 -24.27 20.36 -3.51
CA THR A 46 -23.90 20.91 -2.22
C THR A 46 -23.15 19.85 -1.38
N THR A 47 -22.44 20.28 -0.34
CA THR A 47 -21.79 19.36 0.60
C THR A 47 -22.78 18.35 1.19
N ASN A 48 -24.02 18.79 1.46
CA ASN A 48 -25.05 17.92 2.01
C ASN A 48 -25.49 16.85 1.00
N GLU A 49 -25.75 17.24 -0.26
CA GLU A 49 -26.12 16.29 -1.30
C GLU A 49 -24.99 15.27 -1.58
N MET A 50 -23.74 15.72 -1.52
CA MET A 50 -22.59 14.80 -1.62
C MET A 50 -22.51 13.84 -0.43
N ASN A 51 -22.72 14.32 0.79
CA ASN A 51 -22.74 13.45 1.97
C ASN A 51 -23.84 12.36 1.84
N ASP A 52 -25.02 12.75 1.37
CA ASP A 52 -26.14 11.82 1.13
C ASP A 52 -25.81 10.81 0.02
N ALA A 53 -25.20 11.26 -1.07
CA ALA A 53 -24.75 10.41 -2.17
C ALA A 53 -23.74 9.35 -1.69
N ILE A 54 -22.72 9.80 -0.95
CA ILE A 54 -21.61 8.98 -0.45
C ILE A 54 -22.09 7.95 0.58
N GLY A 55 -23.12 8.26 1.36
CA GLY A 55 -23.68 7.33 2.36
C GLY A 55 -24.19 6.01 1.76
N SER A 56 -24.41 5.95 0.44
CA SER A 56 -24.82 4.74 -0.28
C SER A 56 -23.68 3.94 -0.92
N VAL A 57 -22.43 4.40 -0.76
CA VAL A 57 -21.24 3.86 -1.44
C VAL A 57 -20.41 2.99 -0.51
N LEU A 58 -20.06 1.79 -0.98
CA LEU A 58 -19.04 0.95 -0.37
C LEU A 58 -17.66 1.31 -0.94
N PHE A 59 -16.75 1.75 -0.08
CA PHE A 59 -15.35 1.97 -0.45
C PHE A 59 -14.51 0.74 -0.15
N VAL A 60 -13.71 0.32 -1.12
CA VAL A 60 -12.79 -0.81 -1.00
C VAL A 60 -11.36 -0.31 -1.09
N ASP A 61 -10.59 -0.50 -0.03
CA ASP A 61 -9.18 -0.12 0.01
C ASP A 61 -8.30 -1.28 0.46
N ILE A 62 -7.00 -1.16 0.17
CA ILE A 62 -5.98 -2.04 0.70
C ILE A 62 -5.58 -1.49 2.05
N GLN A 63 -5.81 -2.28 3.09
CA GLN A 63 -5.32 -1.96 4.41
C GLN A 63 -3.78 -2.07 4.44
N SER A 64 -3.09 -0.93 4.30
CA SER A 64 -1.63 -0.87 4.35
C SER A 64 -1.06 -1.09 5.76
N SER A 65 -1.89 -1.11 6.80
CA SER A 65 -1.44 -1.30 8.18
C SER A 65 -2.50 -2.00 9.04
N THR A 66 -2.07 -2.88 9.93
CA THR A 66 -2.97 -3.59 10.89
C THR A 66 -3.50 -2.68 12.01
N PHE A 67 -3.20 -1.39 11.99
CA PHE A 67 -3.61 -0.48 13.05
C PHE A 67 -5.11 -0.14 12.91
N THR A 68 -5.96 -0.81 13.68
CA THR A 68 -7.41 -0.56 13.70
C THR A 68 -7.82 0.58 14.63
N ASN A 69 -6.95 1.00 15.54
CA ASN A 69 -7.15 2.10 16.48
C ASN A 69 -5.82 2.79 16.75
N ILE A 70 -5.53 3.86 15.98
CA ILE A 70 -4.22 4.49 15.99
C ILE A 70 -4.14 5.54 17.10
N ASN A 71 -3.35 5.24 18.13
CA ASN A 71 -3.07 6.18 19.21
C ASN A 71 -1.85 7.08 18.89
N GLN A 72 -1.61 8.08 19.74
CA GLN A 72 -0.52 9.04 19.54
C GLN A 72 0.87 8.38 19.56
N ASP A 73 1.06 7.31 20.33
CA ASP A 73 2.34 6.60 20.41
C ASP A 73 2.68 5.86 19.12
N GLN A 74 1.68 5.29 18.45
CA GLN A 74 1.84 4.67 17.14
C GLN A 74 2.17 5.71 16.06
N ARG A 75 1.54 6.90 16.11
CA ARG A 75 1.90 8.03 15.23
C ARG A 75 3.35 8.47 15.44
N ASN A 76 3.77 8.62 16.69
CA ASN A 76 5.15 8.99 17.03
C ASN A 76 6.16 7.94 16.56
N THR A 77 5.83 6.66 16.66
CA THR A 77 6.66 5.56 16.15
C THR A 77 6.84 5.65 14.64
N ILE A 78 5.76 5.92 13.91
CA ILE A 78 5.78 6.09 12.45
C ILE A 78 6.56 7.34 12.05
N SER A 79 6.38 8.47 12.75
CA SER A 79 7.21 9.67 12.58
C SER A 79 8.70 9.37 12.77
N GLY A 80 9.04 8.56 13.79
CA GLY A 80 10.41 8.10 14.04
C GLY A 80 10.98 7.26 12.89
N ILE A 81 10.17 6.33 12.34
CA ILE A 81 10.56 5.53 11.17
C ILE A 81 10.82 6.41 9.95
N LEU A 82 9.98 7.41 9.71
CA LEU A 82 10.08 8.33 8.57
C LEU A 82 11.06 9.49 8.80
N LYS A 83 11.71 9.55 9.96
CA LYS A 83 12.61 10.66 10.38
C LYS A 83 11.96 12.04 10.21
N SER A 84 10.65 12.15 10.42
CA SER A 84 10.00 13.47 10.47
C SER A 84 10.34 14.11 11.81
N ASN A 85 10.94 15.31 11.80
CA ASN A 85 11.35 16.04 13.01
C ASN A 85 10.17 16.55 13.89
N GLY A 86 8.94 16.16 13.59
CA GLY A 86 7.72 16.47 14.33
C GLY A 86 6.71 15.33 14.26
N SER A 87 5.66 15.42 15.10
CA SER A 87 4.49 14.54 15.00
C SER A 87 3.76 14.82 13.70
N LEU A 88 3.43 13.77 12.96
CA LEU A 88 2.51 13.87 11.82
C LEU A 88 1.16 14.40 12.32
N THR A 89 0.57 15.34 11.58
CA THR A 89 -0.85 15.67 11.74
C THR A 89 -1.70 14.47 11.35
N GLU A 90 -2.97 14.46 11.76
CA GLU A 90 -3.90 13.38 11.42
C GLU A 90 -4.06 13.23 9.90
N THR A 91 -4.17 14.34 9.16
CA THR A 91 -4.25 14.35 7.70
C THR A 91 -3.00 13.80 7.03
N GLU A 92 -1.80 14.24 7.44
CA GLU A 92 -0.53 13.72 6.90
C GLU A 92 -0.38 12.23 7.19
N PHE A 93 -0.78 11.82 8.39
CA PHE A 93 -0.74 10.44 8.81
C PHE A 93 -1.66 9.54 7.98
N TYR A 94 -2.93 9.95 7.76
CA TYR A 94 -3.84 9.21 6.89
C TYR A 94 -3.38 9.21 5.44
N SER A 95 -2.81 10.30 4.94
CA SER A 95 -2.22 10.34 3.60
C SER A 95 -1.08 9.32 3.47
N LEU A 96 -0.24 9.18 4.50
CA LEU A 96 0.84 8.19 4.55
C LEU A 96 0.32 6.75 4.62
N LEU A 97 -0.74 6.48 5.40
CA LEU A 97 -1.36 5.15 5.46
C LEU A 97 -1.87 4.68 4.10
N HIS A 98 -2.48 5.56 3.33
CA HIS A 98 -2.97 5.26 1.99
C HIS A 98 -1.89 5.42 0.91
N SER A 99 -0.66 5.75 1.30
CA SER A 99 0.49 5.81 0.39
C SER A 99 1.18 4.45 0.27
N LYS A 100 2.04 4.32 -0.74
CA LYS A 100 2.92 3.15 -0.90
C LYS A 100 4.17 3.20 -0.01
N VAL A 101 4.29 4.17 0.89
CA VAL A 101 5.50 4.35 1.73
C VAL A 101 5.75 3.17 2.64
N PHE A 102 4.73 2.63 3.31
CA PHE A 102 4.90 1.46 4.17
C PHE A 102 5.30 0.23 3.36
N ASN A 103 4.67 0.02 2.20
CA ASN A 103 5.06 -1.04 1.27
C ASN A 103 6.53 -0.90 0.81
N ALA A 104 6.99 0.32 0.56
CA ALA A 104 8.38 0.59 0.18
C ALA A 104 9.35 0.35 1.35
N TYR A 105 8.97 0.76 2.56
CA TYR A 105 9.72 0.51 3.78
C TYR A 105 9.88 -0.99 4.03
N ASP A 106 8.79 -1.74 3.97
CA ASP A 106 8.79 -3.19 4.14
C ASP A 106 9.57 -3.88 3.02
N ALA A 107 9.43 -3.46 1.76
CA ALA A 107 10.21 -3.99 0.65
C ALA A 107 11.72 -3.81 0.87
N ALA A 108 12.16 -2.62 1.29
CA ALA A 108 13.57 -2.36 1.59
C ALA A 108 14.06 -3.24 2.75
N ARG A 109 13.25 -3.40 3.79
CA ARG A 109 13.58 -4.23 4.96
C ARG A 109 13.64 -5.72 4.60
N ILE A 110 12.67 -6.23 3.85
CA ILE A 110 12.64 -7.61 3.34
C ILE A 110 13.85 -7.88 2.45
N LEU A 111 14.20 -6.95 1.56
CA LEU A 111 15.40 -7.08 0.72
C LEU A 111 16.67 -7.17 1.58
N ALA A 112 16.82 -6.30 2.59
CA ALA A 112 17.97 -6.33 3.48
C ALA A 112 18.08 -7.64 4.29
N LEU A 113 16.96 -8.13 4.84
CA LEU A 113 16.91 -9.40 5.57
C LEU A 113 17.23 -10.59 4.64
N THR A 114 16.62 -10.60 3.46
CA THR A 114 16.85 -11.64 2.43
C THR A 114 18.31 -11.66 2.00
N TRP A 115 18.88 -10.48 1.75
CA TRP A 115 20.28 -10.34 1.38
C TRP A 115 21.19 -10.85 2.50
N ASN A 116 20.95 -10.45 3.75
CA ASN A 116 21.73 -10.88 4.91
C ASN A 116 21.75 -12.40 5.10
N VAL A 117 20.62 -13.08 4.89
CA VAL A 117 20.57 -14.55 4.93
C VAL A 117 21.28 -15.15 3.73
N THR A 118 21.08 -14.59 2.54
CA THR A 118 21.64 -15.13 1.28
C THR A 118 23.16 -15.06 1.24
N ILE A 119 23.77 -13.97 1.71
CA ILE A 119 25.23 -13.84 1.69
C ILE A 119 25.93 -14.86 2.61
N ASN A 120 25.25 -15.34 3.66
CA ASN A 120 25.82 -16.37 4.55
C ASN A 120 25.97 -17.74 3.86
N ASN A 121 25.35 -17.95 2.70
CA ASN A 121 25.50 -19.16 1.91
C ASN A 121 26.77 -19.15 1.03
N TYR A 122 27.51 -18.04 1.00
CA TYR A 122 28.69 -17.87 0.17
C TYR A 122 29.93 -17.59 1.01
N THR A 123 31.07 -18.08 0.56
CA THR A 123 32.37 -17.71 1.11
C THR A 123 32.76 -16.28 0.73
N THR A 124 33.69 -15.68 1.47
CA THR A 124 34.23 -14.34 1.18
C THR A 124 34.80 -14.23 -0.24
N GLU A 125 35.42 -15.30 -0.75
CA GLU A 125 36.01 -15.33 -2.10
C GLU A 125 34.93 -15.40 -3.19
N GLU A 126 33.89 -16.22 -2.98
CA GLU A 126 32.73 -16.27 -3.87
C GLU A 126 32.00 -14.92 -3.91
N LEU A 127 31.77 -14.29 -2.75
CA LEU A 127 31.18 -12.96 -2.66
C LEU A 127 32.04 -11.89 -3.35
N HIS A 128 33.36 -11.95 -3.19
CA HIS A 128 34.27 -11.02 -3.85
C HIS A 128 34.18 -11.15 -5.38
N ASN A 129 34.13 -12.37 -5.89
CA ASN A 129 33.96 -12.63 -7.32
C ASN A 129 32.58 -12.20 -7.82
N LEU A 130 31.52 -12.44 -7.03
CA LEU A 130 30.15 -12.06 -7.37
C LEU A 130 29.96 -10.52 -7.42
N LEU A 131 30.45 -9.80 -6.40
CA LEU A 131 30.20 -8.37 -6.25
C LEU A 131 31.14 -7.49 -7.08
N ASN A 132 32.42 -7.86 -7.15
CA ASN A 132 33.44 -6.99 -7.76
C ASN A 132 33.84 -7.42 -9.16
N GLN A 133 33.46 -8.64 -9.59
CA GLN A 133 33.82 -9.20 -10.89
C GLN A 133 32.59 -9.83 -11.56
N SER A 134 31.45 -9.12 -11.54
CA SER A 134 30.16 -9.61 -12.04
C SER A 134 30.17 -10.07 -13.51
N TRP A 135 31.15 -9.60 -14.28
CA TRP A 135 31.45 -9.99 -15.66
C TRP A 135 32.21 -11.33 -15.79
N LYS A 136 32.85 -11.83 -14.72
CA LYS A 136 33.53 -13.14 -14.66
C LYS A 136 32.65 -14.27 -14.12
N ILE A 137 31.50 -13.96 -13.53
CA ILE A 137 30.58 -15.00 -13.05
C ILE A 137 30.00 -15.72 -14.27
N SER A 138 30.11 -17.04 -14.30
CA SER A 138 29.41 -17.88 -15.29
C SER A 138 27.90 -17.65 -15.21
N ASN A 139 27.17 -17.91 -16.30
CA ASN A 139 25.70 -17.83 -16.28
C ASN A 139 25.11 -18.70 -15.16
N GLU A 140 25.73 -19.85 -14.86
CA GLU A 140 25.34 -20.77 -13.79
C GLU A 140 25.49 -20.16 -12.38
N GLY A 141 26.59 -19.45 -12.10
CA GLY A 141 26.78 -18.76 -10.81
C GLY A 141 25.79 -17.62 -10.60
N LYS A 142 25.38 -16.92 -11.67
CA LYS A 142 24.32 -15.91 -11.61
C LYS A 142 22.95 -16.53 -11.36
N HIS A 143 22.64 -17.64 -12.04
CA HIS A 143 21.40 -18.37 -11.84
C HIS A 143 21.26 -18.90 -10.40
N ASN A 144 22.31 -19.50 -9.85
CA ASN A 144 22.30 -20.02 -8.48
C ASN A 144 22.10 -18.91 -7.43
N LEU A 145 22.72 -17.74 -7.62
CA LEU A 145 22.48 -16.58 -6.76
C LEU A 145 21.03 -16.09 -6.83
N VAL A 146 20.46 -16.00 -8.04
CA VAL A 146 19.06 -15.58 -8.22
C VAL A 146 18.10 -16.59 -7.60
N GLU A 147 18.32 -17.89 -7.78
CA GLU A 147 17.49 -18.93 -7.17
C GLU A 147 17.58 -18.91 -5.65
N THR A 148 18.79 -18.75 -5.10
CA THR A 148 18.99 -18.65 -3.64
C THR A 148 18.32 -17.39 -3.07
N LEU A 149 18.42 -16.24 -3.76
CA LEU A 149 17.72 -15.02 -3.38
C LEU A 149 16.21 -15.22 -3.40
N GLN A 150 15.65 -15.83 -4.45
CA GLN A 150 14.22 -16.09 -4.56
C GLN A 150 13.72 -17.03 -3.45
N TYR A 151 14.45 -18.11 -3.19
CA TYR A 151 14.13 -19.05 -2.12
C TYR A 151 14.12 -18.35 -0.74
N ASN A 152 15.16 -17.58 -0.44
CA ASN A 152 15.25 -16.85 0.83
C ASN A 152 14.23 -15.71 0.92
N LEU A 153 13.88 -15.08 -0.21
CA LEU A 153 12.88 -14.03 -0.26
C LEU A 153 11.51 -14.57 0.13
N ILE A 154 11.09 -15.70 -0.47
CA ILE A 154 9.81 -16.36 -0.15
C ILE A 154 9.71 -16.65 1.35
N ASN A 155 10.79 -17.19 1.93
CA ASN A 155 10.83 -17.52 3.36
C ASN A 155 10.81 -16.28 4.27
N ASN A 156 11.32 -15.14 3.82
CA ASN A 156 11.37 -13.90 4.61
C ASN A 156 10.11 -13.01 4.46
N ILE A 157 9.31 -13.15 3.41
CA ILE A 157 8.10 -12.33 3.18
C ILE A 157 6.91 -12.78 4.04
N SER A 158 6.80 -14.08 4.33
CA SER A 158 5.64 -14.71 4.99
C SER A 158 5.11 -13.96 6.25
N PRO A 159 5.95 -13.34 7.11
CA PRO A 159 5.48 -12.61 8.29
C PRO A 159 4.94 -11.19 8.03
N TYR A 160 5.28 -10.55 6.91
CA TYR A 160 5.07 -9.10 6.71
C TYR A 160 3.80 -8.72 5.95
N THR A 161 3.28 -9.64 5.14
CA THR A 161 2.11 -9.41 4.29
C THR A 161 0.93 -10.33 4.62
N GLY A 162 1.12 -11.27 5.55
CA GLY A 162 0.19 -12.37 5.80
C GLY A 162 0.17 -13.32 4.61
N LEU A 163 0.89 -14.44 4.70
CA LEU A 163 0.96 -15.49 3.67
C LEU A 163 0.92 -14.94 2.24
N ALA A 164 1.97 -14.22 1.83
CA ALA A 164 2.23 -14.02 0.41
C ALA A 164 2.56 -15.38 -0.22
N ASP A 165 1.54 -16.13 -0.58
CA ASP A 165 1.67 -17.22 -1.53
C ASP A 165 1.87 -16.58 -2.90
N THR A 166 3.13 -16.40 -3.30
CA THR A 166 3.47 -16.01 -4.68
C THR A 166 3.22 -17.21 -5.57
N SER A 167 1.94 -17.52 -5.83
CA SER A 167 1.58 -18.26 -7.04
C SER A 167 2.27 -17.56 -8.22
N LEU A 168 2.70 -18.33 -9.22
CA LEU A 168 3.59 -18.00 -10.36
C LEU A 168 3.25 -16.73 -11.18
N SER A 169 2.30 -15.91 -10.75
CA SER A 169 1.87 -14.63 -11.32
C SER A 169 2.16 -13.38 -10.46
N GLY A 170 2.86 -13.48 -9.31
CA GLY A 170 3.46 -12.30 -8.63
C GLY A 170 2.50 -11.32 -7.93
N GLY A 171 1.29 -11.75 -7.55
CA GLY A 171 0.35 -10.94 -6.77
C GLY A 171 0.44 -11.22 -5.26
N GLY A 172 0.45 -10.17 -4.43
CA GLY A 172 0.30 -10.26 -2.96
C GLY A 172 -1.18 -10.25 -2.55
N TYR A 173 -1.55 -11.00 -1.52
CA TYR A 173 -2.92 -11.08 -0.99
C TYR A 173 -3.11 -10.13 0.20
N GLY A 174 -4.31 -9.58 0.34
CA GLY A 174 -4.75 -8.77 1.49
C GLY A 174 -6.07 -9.29 2.05
N TYR A 175 -6.32 -9.07 3.34
CA TYR A 175 -7.56 -9.49 4.01
C TYR A 175 -8.64 -8.43 3.87
N ILE A 176 -9.88 -8.85 3.57
CA ILE A 176 -11.06 -7.99 3.57
C ILE A 176 -11.63 -7.98 4.98
N THR A 177 -11.47 -6.87 5.70
CA THR A 177 -12.21 -6.61 6.93
C THR A 177 -13.40 -5.68 6.64
N PRO A 178 -14.63 -6.06 7.03
CA PRO A 178 -15.78 -5.18 6.89
C PRO A 178 -15.61 -3.95 7.79
N ALA A 179 -15.81 -2.75 7.22
CA ALA A 179 -15.93 -1.52 7.99
C ALA A 179 -17.19 -1.59 8.88
N ARG A 180 -17.06 -1.20 10.15
CA ARG A 180 -18.17 -1.06 11.10
C ARG A 180 -18.58 0.38 11.21
#